data_AF-A0A7C7Y727-F1
#
_entry.id   AF-A0A7C7Y727-F1
#
_cell.length_a   1.000
_cell.length_b   1.000
_cell.length_c   1.000
_cell.angle_alpha   90.00
_cell.angle_beta   90.00
_cell.angle_gamma   90.00
#
_symmetry.space_group_name_H-M   'P 1'
#
loop_
_entity.id
_entity.type
_entity.pdbx_description
1 polymer ?
#
loop_
_entity_poly.entity_id
_entity_poly.type
_entity_poly.pdbx_seq_one_letter_code
_entity_poly.pdbx_strand_id
1 'polypeptide(L)'
;MARVPDLDGDGTPELAVGAPFAQAATGNANSGVLWILRLIPDGFVKAEPRVSQGEGGFLGATGNSSIFGAEPTPLGDIDGDGRQELAVGATRTFDFVANDFKGALYILSLNPDGSVANDWQFGPAELAP
;
A
#
# COMPACT_ATOMS: atom_id res chain seq x y z
N MET A 1 1.98 5.34 -9.72
CA MET A 1 1.80 3.93 -10.14
C MET A 1 3.16 3.31 -10.35
N ALA A 2 3.29 2.00 -10.21
CA ALA A 2 4.50 1.26 -10.54
C ALA A 2 4.20 -0.15 -11.04
N ARG A 3 5.15 -0.74 -11.76
CA ARG A 3 5.12 -2.14 -12.17
C ARG A 3 5.69 -3.02 -11.06
N VAL A 4 4.92 -3.97 -10.56
CA VAL A 4 5.36 -4.96 -9.57
C VAL A 4 5.80 -6.22 -10.32
N PRO A 5 6.90 -6.89 -9.92
CA PRO A 5 7.25 -8.19 -10.49
C PRO A 5 6.12 -9.20 -10.29
N ASP A 6 6.05 -10.19 -11.17
CA ASP A 6 5.04 -11.26 -11.17
C ASP A 6 4.90 -11.91 -9.78
N LEU A 7 3.77 -11.62 -9.12
CA LEU A 7 3.45 -12.04 -7.77
C LEU A 7 2.89 -13.46 -7.74
N ASP A 8 2.14 -13.86 -8.78
CA ASP A 8 1.41 -15.11 -8.80
C ASP A 8 2.05 -16.22 -9.66
N GLY A 9 3.14 -15.90 -10.34
CA GLY A 9 3.92 -16.83 -11.15
C GLY A 9 3.25 -17.17 -12.49
N ASP A 10 2.29 -16.38 -12.96
CA ASP A 10 1.61 -16.61 -14.23
C ASP A 10 2.36 -16.09 -15.46
N GLY A 11 3.53 -15.47 -15.25
CA GLY A 11 4.39 -14.91 -16.27
C GLY A 11 4.06 -13.46 -16.62
N THR A 12 3.06 -12.85 -15.99
CA THR A 12 2.63 -11.46 -16.21
C THR A 12 2.94 -10.61 -14.98
N PRO A 13 3.70 -9.51 -15.10
CA PRO A 13 3.89 -8.59 -13.98
C PRO A 13 2.62 -7.83 -13.63
N GLU A 14 2.44 -7.54 -12.35
CA GLU A 14 1.34 -6.73 -11.83
C GLU A 14 1.62 -5.21 -11.86
N LEU A 15 0.59 -4.43 -11.51
CA LEU A 15 0.71 -2.98 -11.32
C LEU A 15 0.23 -2.57 -9.93
N ALA A 16 1.00 -1.71 -9.27
CA ALA A 16 0.59 -1.00 -8.06
C ALA A 16 0.09 0.40 -8.44
N VAL A 17 -1.16 0.71 -8.13
CA VAL A 17 -1.82 1.97 -8.48
C VAL A 17 -2.36 2.65 -7.22
N GLY A 18 -1.75 3.79 -6.87
CA GLY A 18 -2.20 4.61 -5.77
C GLY A 18 -3.45 5.42 -6.09
N ALA A 19 -4.37 5.48 -5.14
CA ALA A 19 -5.49 6.42 -5.09
C ALA A 19 -5.39 7.24 -3.78
N PRO A 20 -4.44 8.19 -3.71
CA PRO A 20 -4.02 8.80 -2.45
C PRO A 20 -5.10 9.61 -1.71
N PHE A 21 -6.13 10.06 -2.41
CA PHE A 21 -7.24 10.82 -1.81
C PHE A 21 -8.50 9.98 -1.63
N ALA A 22 -8.44 8.66 -1.90
CA ALA A 22 -9.56 7.77 -1.65
C ALA A 22 -9.77 7.56 -0.14
N GLN A 23 -11.01 7.25 0.22
CA GLN A 23 -11.38 6.89 1.60
C GLN A 23 -11.02 5.41 1.84
N ALA A 24 -10.28 5.10 2.91
CA ALA A 24 -9.99 3.73 3.34
C ALA A 24 -11.25 3.00 3.84
N ALA A 25 -11.17 1.68 4.01
CA ALA A 25 -12.28 0.86 4.49
C ALA A 25 -12.77 1.25 5.90
N THR A 26 -11.90 1.82 6.74
CA THR A 26 -12.28 2.36 8.07
C THR A 26 -13.11 3.65 8.01
N GLY A 27 -13.27 4.26 6.83
CA GLY A 27 -14.05 5.49 6.65
C GLY A 27 -13.26 6.79 6.81
N ASN A 28 -11.95 6.73 7.06
CA ASN A 28 -11.10 7.92 7.17
C ASN A 28 -11.01 8.68 5.83
N ALA A 29 -11.35 9.97 5.84
CA ALA A 29 -11.35 10.79 4.62
C ALA A 29 -9.92 11.06 4.15
N ASN A 30 -9.68 10.90 2.84
CA ASN A 30 -8.37 11.11 2.20
C ASN A 30 -7.22 10.33 2.87
N SER A 31 -7.53 9.20 3.51
CA SER A 31 -6.53 8.32 4.13
C SER A 31 -5.67 7.64 3.08
N GLY A 32 -6.22 7.42 1.88
CA GLY A 32 -5.53 6.87 0.74
C GLY A 32 -5.69 5.35 0.62
N VAL A 33 -5.58 4.87 -0.62
CA VAL A 33 -5.75 3.47 -1.01
C VAL A 33 -4.65 3.12 -2.00
N LEU A 34 -4.23 1.85 -1.99
CA LEU A 34 -3.42 1.24 -3.02
C LEU A 34 -4.19 0.08 -3.66
N TRP A 35 -4.21 0.02 -4.99
CA TRP A 35 -4.70 -1.12 -5.74
C TRP A 35 -3.52 -1.93 -6.27
N ILE A 36 -3.57 -3.26 -6.14
CA ILE A 36 -2.66 -4.15 -6.85
C ILE A 36 -3.45 -4.77 -8.00
N LEU A 37 -3.19 -4.32 -9.23
CA LEU A 37 -3.84 -4.85 -10.42
C LEU A 37 -3.08 -6.08 -10.88
N ARG A 38 -3.69 -7.25 -10.68
CA ARG A 38 -3.25 -8.51 -11.26
C ARG A 38 -3.71 -8.56 -12.71
N LEU A 39 -2.78 -8.81 -13.61
CA LEU A 39 -3.04 -8.75 -15.05
C LEU A 39 -3.04 -10.17 -15.64
N ILE A 40 -3.67 -10.32 -16.79
CA ILE A 40 -3.43 -11.45 -17.70
C ILE A 40 -2.50 -11.02 -18.85
N PRO A 41 -1.89 -11.95 -19.62
CA PRO A 41 -0.83 -11.63 -20.59
C PRO A 41 -1.19 -10.61 -21.69
N ASP A 42 -2.47 -10.40 -21.98
CA ASP A 42 -2.97 -9.41 -22.94
C ASP A 42 -3.20 -8.02 -22.33
N GLY A 43 -2.90 -7.85 -21.04
CA GLY A 43 -2.95 -6.58 -20.31
C GLY A 43 -4.29 -6.27 -19.64
N PHE A 44 -5.30 -7.16 -19.72
CA PHE A 44 -6.54 -6.97 -18.97
C PHE A 44 -6.37 -7.29 -17.48
N VAL A 45 -7.19 -6.65 -16.64
CA VAL A 45 -7.20 -6.87 -15.20
C VAL A 45 -7.92 -8.19 -14.88
N LYS A 46 -7.19 -9.12 -14.25
CA LYS A 46 -7.63 -10.41 -13.72
C LYS A 46 -8.30 -10.25 -12.35
N ALA A 47 -7.67 -9.45 -11.49
CA ALA A 47 -8.13 -9.13 -10.15
C ALA A 47 -7.52 -7.80 -9.69
N GLU A 48 -8.18 -7.12 -8.76
CA GLU A 48 -7.75 -5.83 -8.23
C GLU A 48 -7.91 -5.77 -6.70
N PRO A 49 -7.17 -6.60 -5.94
CA PRO A 49 -7.10 -6.44 -4.49
C PRO A 49 -6.79 -4.99 -4.10
N ARG A 50 -7.56 -4.53 -3.12
CA ARG A 50 -7.50 -3.20 -2.56
C ARG A 50 -6.80 -3.26 -1.21
N VAL A 51 -5.88 -2.34 -0.98
CA VAL A 51 -5.09 -2.21 0.23
C VAL A 51 -5.33 -0.83 0.81
N SER A 52 -5.86 -0.79 2.03
CA SER A 52 -6.10 0.43 2.80
C SER A 52 -6.18 0.07 4.28
N GLN A 53 -6.25 1.04 5.19
CA GLN A 53 -6.43 0.71 6.61
C GLN A 53 -7.69 -0.15 6.79
N GLY A 54 -7.52 -1.32 7.43
CA GLY A 54 -8.59 -2.28 7.67
C GLY A 54 -8.97 -3.14 6.45
N GLU A 55 -8.15 -3.17 5.39
CA GLU A 55 -8.45 -3.89 4.15
C GLU A 55 -7.16 -4.46 3.52
N GLY A 56 -7.26 -5.60 2.84
CA GLY A 56 -6.16 -6.16 2.05
C GLY A 56 -4.95 -6.60 2.88
N GLY A 57 -5.14 -6.90 4.17
CA GLY A 57 -4.06 -7.38 5.07
C GLY A 57 -3.15 -6.29 5.63
N PHE A 58 -3.35 -5.02 5.27
CA PHE A 58 -2.57 -3.91 5.78
C PHE A 58 -2.95 -3.57 7.23
N LEU A 59 -1.99 -3.67 8.14
CA LEU A 59 -2.16 -3.39 9.56
C LEU A 59 -1.73 -1.98 9.95
N GLY A 60 -1.10 -1.25 9.01
CA GLY A 60 -0.69 0.13 9.22
C GLY A 60 -1.88 1.07 9.48
N ALA A 61 -1.61 2.11 10.26
CA ALA A 61 -2.60 3.11 10.62
C ALA A 61 -2.52 4.30 9.66
N THR A 62 -3.61 4.53 8.90
CA THR A 62 -3.77 5.69 8.02
C THR A 62 -5.04 6.44 8.37
N GLY A 63 -4.93 7.43 9.25
CA GLY A 63 -5.97 8.35 9.61
C GLY A 63 -6.22 9.39 8.53
N ASN A 64 -7.00 10.40 8.90
CA ASN A 64 -7.47 11.41 7.96
C ASN A 64 -6.32 12.12 7.26
N SER A 65 -6.48 12.30 5.95
CA SER A 65 -5.51 12.96 5.08
C SER A 65 -4.14 12.29 5.00
N SER A 66 -3.98 11.01 5.41
CA SER A 66 -2.67 10.34 5.35
C SER A 66 -2.03 10.27 3.95
N ILE A 67 -2.83 10.36 2.88
CA ILE A 67 -2.34 10.27 1.49
C ILE A 67 -1.53 8.97 1.28
N PHE A 68 -2.02 7.85 1.83
CA PHE A 68 -1.46 6.53 1.61
C PHE A 68 -1.64 6.10 0.14
N GLY A 69 -0.71 5.29 -0.37
CA GLY A 69 -0.69 4.92 -1.79
C GLY A 69 0.05 5.95 -2.65
N ALA A 70 0.69 6.96 -2.04
CA ALA A 70 1.56 7.87 -2.76
C ALA A 70 2.83 7.13 -3.23
N GLU A 71 3.22 7.36 -4.49
CA GLU A 71 4.53 6.97 -5.03
C GLU A 71 4.93 5.50 -4.77
N PRO A 72 4.08 4.51 -5.12
CA PRO A 72 4.43 3.11 -4.91
C PRO A 72 5.70 2.75 -5.70
N THR A 73 6.64 2.08 -5.06
CA THR A 73 7.97 1.74 -5.63
C THR A 73 8.35 0.30 -5.27
N PRO A 74 8.48 -0.61 -6.25
CA PRO A 74 8.89 -1.99 -6.00
C PRO A 74 10.34 -2.03 -5.53
N LEU A 75 10.61 -2.83 -4.52
CA LEU A 75 11.94 -3.03 -3.95
C LEU A 75 12.54 -4.39 -4.32
N GLY A 76 11.72 -5.33 -4.78
CA GLY A 76 12.10 -6.73 -4.92
C GLY A 76 11.92 -7.48 -3.60
N ASP A 77 12.42 -8.72 -3.55
CA ASP A 77 12.54 -9.49 -2.31
C ASP A 77 13.76 -8.98 -1.52
N ILE A 78 13.53 -8.10 -0.54
CA ILE A 78 14.59 -7.46 0.24
C ILE A 78 14.84 -8.13 1.60
N ASP A 79 13.91 -8.93 2.09
CA ASP A 79 14.03 -9.64 3.36
C ASP A 79 14.38 -11.13 3.20
N GLY A 80 14.31 -11.65 1.98
CA GLY A 80 14.71 -13.02 1.61
C GLY A 80 13.63 -14.06 1.89
N ASP A 81 12.38 -13.66 2.09
CA ASP A 81 11.27 -14.58 2.38
C ASP A 81 10.58 -15.16 1.12
N GLY A 82 11.01 -14.70 -0.07
CA GLY A 82 10.48 -15.12 -1.36
C GLY A 82 9.30 -14.29 -1.87
N ARG A 83 8.89 -13.23 -1.16
CA ARG A 83 7.83 -12.31 -1.57
C ARG A 83 8.44 -11.03 -2.17
N GLN A 84 7.59 -10.24 -2.80
CA GLN A 84 8.01 -8.94 -3.33
C GLN A 84 7.64 -7.85 -2.35
N GLU A 85 8.58 -6.97 -2.04
CA GLU A 85 8.32 -5.78 -1.24
C GLU A 85 8.02 -4.56 -2.10
N LEU A 86 7.10 -3.74 -1.59
CA LEU A 86 6.67 -2.49 -2.19
C LEU A 86 6.74 -1.36 -1.15
N ALA A 87 7.53 -0.34 -1.45
CA ALA A 87 7.55 0.92 -0.72
C ALA A 87 6.33 1.78 -1.12
N VAL A 88 5.61 2.31 -0.12
CA VAL A 88 4.39 3.11 -0.32
C VAL A 88 4.37 4.28 0.65
N GLY A 89 4.25 5.50 0.12
CA GLY A 89 4.16 6.70 0.93
C GLY A 89 2.77 6.92 1.51
N ALA A 90 2.72 7.34 2.77
CA ALA A 90 1.64 8.10 3.39
C ALA A 90 2.19 9.50 3.68
N THR A 91 2.14 10.36 2.67
CA THR A 91 2.97 11.58 2.64
C THR A 91 2.46 12.71 3.53
N ARG A 92 1.26 12.61 4.10
CA ARG A 92 0.64 13.73 4.82
C ARG A 92 -0.35 13.38 5.93
N THR A 93 0.01 12.50 6.84
CA THR A 93 -0.82 12.18 8.01
C THR A 93 -0.93 13.35 8.98
N PHE A 94 -2.14 13.63 9.48
CA PHE A 94 -2.36 14.66 10.51
C PHE A 94 -2.17 14.06 11.92
N ASP A 95 -1.21 14.60 12.68
CA ASP A 95 -0.99 14.25 14.08
C ASP A 95 -1.81 15.18 14.98
N PHE A 96 -2.84 14.63 15.64
CA PHE A 96 -3.72 15.38 16.53
C PHE A 96 -3.03 15.84 17.83
N VAL A 97 -2.04 15.08 18.32
CA VAL A 97 -1.34 15.39 19.56
C VAL A 97 -0.34 16.52 19.33
N ALA A 98 0.39 16.47 18.22
CA ALA A 98 1.38 17.49 17.86
C ALA A 98 0.79 18.70 17.10
N ASN A 99 -0.45 18.59 16.62
CA ASN A 99 -1.11 19.59 15.75
C ASN A 99 -0.26 19.97 14.52
N ASP A 100 0.26 18.96 13.82
CA ASP A 100 1.14 19.11 12.65
C ASP A 100 0.92 17.97 11.65
N PHE A 101 1.42 18.13 10.42
CA PHE A 101 1.44 17.06 9.42
C PHE A 101 2.77 16.32 9.45
N LYS A 102 2.71 15.00 9.40
CA LYS A 102 3.87 14.11 9.28
C LYS A 102 3.74 13.25 8.03
N GLY A 103 4.86 12.70 7.58
CA GLY A 103 4.89 11.69 6.54
C GLY A 103 5.40 10.36 7.11
N ALA A 104 4.87 9.26 6.59
CA ALA A 104 5.37 7.91 6.84
C ALA A 104 5.62 7.19 5.52
N LEU A 105 6.57 6.26 5.56
CA LEU A 105 6.82 5.27 4.52
C LEU A 105 6.41 3.90 5.06
N TYR A 106 5.62 3.17 4.29
CA TYR A 106 5.31 1.78 4.54
C TYR A 106 6.06 0.89 3.56
N ILE A 107 6.68 -0.17 4.06
CA ILE A 107 7.14 -1.28 3.24
C ILE A 107 6.11 -2.40 3.39
N LEU A 108 5.56 -2.85 2.28
CA LEU A 108 4.56 -3.91 2.23
C LEU A 108 5.20 -5.15 1.59
N SER A 109 5.23 -6.28 2.30
CA SER A 109 5.54 -7.58 1.69
C SER A 109 4.24 -8.17 1.14
N LEU A 110 4.22 -8.51 -0.15
CA LEU A 110 3.00 -8.86 -0.87
C LEU A 110 2.77 -10.38 -0.96
N ASN A 111 1.51 -10.80 -0.82
CA ASN A 111 1.06 -12.13 -1.15
C ASN A 111 0.92 -12.30 -2.68
N PRO A 112 0.98 -13.55 -3.18
CA PRO A 112 0.68 -13.86 -4.59
C PRO A 112 -0.71 -13.38 -5.04
N ASP A 113 -1.65 -13.22 -4.11
CA ASP A 113 -2.97 -12.72 -4.43
C ASP A 113 -3.07 -11.19 -4.49
N GLY A 114 -1.98 -10.47 -4.18
CA GLY A 114 -1.86 -9.01 -4.12
C GLY A 114 -2.31 -8.38 -2.79
N SER A 115 -2.69 -9.17 -1.79
CA SER A 115 -2.85 -8.69 -0.40
C SER A 115 -1.50 -8.51 0.30
N VAL A 116 -1.49 -7.84 1.45
CA VAL A 116 -0.30 -7.61 2.27
C VAL A 116 -0.12 -8.77 3.24
N ALA A 117 1.08 -9.36 3.25
CA ALA A 117 1.49 -10.40 4.21
C ALA A 117 2.06 -9.79 5.49
N ASN A 118 2.92 -8.78 5.34
CA ASN A 118 3.55 -8.02 6.42
C ASN A 118 3.69 -6.56 6.01
N ASP A 119 3.67 -5.66 6.99
CA ASP A 119 4.00 -4.26 6.77
C ASP A 119 4.95 -3.70 7.84
N TRP A 120 5.83 -2.80 7.42
CA TRP A 120 6.73 -2.06 8.30
C TRP A 120 6.58 -0.58 8.08
N GLN A 121 6.50 0.18 9.17
CA GLN A 121 6.39 1.63 9.14
C GLN A 121 7.74 2.30 9.45
N PHE A 122 8.06 3.32 8.66
CA PHE A 122 9.17 4.23 8.89
C PHE A 122 8.63 5.66 8.98
N GLY A 123 8.95 6.36 10.06
CA GLY A 123 8.36 7.65 10.40
C GLY A 123 7.51 7.56 11.67
N PRO A 124 6.84 8.65 12.07
CA PRO A 124 6.04 8.66 13.29
C PRO A 124 4.87 7.69 13.16
N ALA A 125 4.76 6.79 14.15
CA ALA A 125 3.58 5.96 14.31
C ALA A 125 2.35 6.85 14.50
N GLU A 126 1.24 6.49 13.85
CA GLU A 126 0.00 7.19 14.09
C GLU A 126 -0.45 6.86 15.52
N LEU A 127 -0.43 7.86 16.41
CA LEU A 127 -1.12 7.75 17.67
C LEU A 127 -2.61 7.85 17.33
N ALA A 128 -3.30 6.71 17.34
CA ALA A 128 -4.76 6.71 17.32
C ALA A 128 -5.26 7.69 18.40
N PRO A 129 -6.26 8.54 18.11
CA PRO A 129 -6.91 9.33 19.15
C PRO A 129 -7.57 8.45 20.21
#